data_AF-A0AAN6VBV7-F1
#
_entry.id   AF-A0AAN6VBV7-F1
#
_cell.length_a   1.000
_cell.length_b   1.000
_cell.length_c   1.000
_cell.angle_alpha   90.00
_cell.angle_beta   90.00
_cell.angle_gamma   90.00
#
_symmetry.space_group_name_H-M   'P 1'
#
loop_
_entity.id
_entity.type
_entity.pdbx_description
1 polymer ?
#
loop_
_entity_poly.entity_id
_entity_poly.type
_entity_poly.pdbx_seq_one_letter_code
_entity_poly.pdbx_strand_id
1 'polypeptide(L)'
;MTTNTTQEGAGATAVAEPRWLQHLNENFGTSGDSNSHAEETKSFEGIIAAMIKEYLPCDDLDAAETFARRFDDLYEAVYKPRFNGCNGTKKGWTGYLITFYQTLFSTAVEMQYDDPTQDKVIQLLTELRRLPPHTVKIFVQPEFEWVDSKIWTRDPLLPWQLVSFEPFPEINLDTYNELTDPEEAAELYDHDATEWVNFYAFQARCTAAGFDEGFKHRFDTTGHIISVGLQPGFPAHIEPKLDCHVMAAAQYILLAGEVIDAECVKQQLPPHRHHDWKGWANGNGPLVWKQWGNRLREIAAALEGG
;
A
#
# COMPACT_ATOMS: atom_id res chain seq x y z
N MET A 1 18.03 -63.91 -6.11
CA MET A 1 18.22 -62.63 -6.82
C MET A 1 16.83 -62.13 -7.19
N THR A 2 16.27 -61.28 -6.34
CA THR A 2 14.96 -60.66 -6.56
C THR A 2 15.16 -59.19 -6.21
N THR A 3 15.28 -58.36 -7.24
CA THR A 3 15.47 -56.92 -7.12
C THR A 3 14.12 -56.28 -6.85
N ASN A 4 13.94 -55.77 -5.63
CA ASN A 4 12.85 -54.86 -5.29
C ASN A 4 13.19 -53.48 -5.87
N THR A 5 12.39 -53.07 -6.85
CA THR A 5 12.39 -51.71 -7.38
C THR A 5 11.47 -50.87 -6.50
N THR A 6 12.04 -50.08 -5.61
CA THR A 6 11.30 -49.05 -4.86
C THR A 6 11.02 -47.89 -5.82
N GLN A 7 9.75 -47.72 -6.18
CA GLN A 7 9.25 -46.51 -6.84
C GLN A 7 9.16 -45.40 -5.80
N GLU A 8 10.12 -44.46 -5.82
CA GLU A 8 9.97 -43.16 -5.17
C GLU A 8 8.96 -42.33 -5.97
N GLY A 9 7.71 -42.35 -5.52
CA GLY A 9 6.70 -41.38 -5.94
C GLY A 9 6.99 -40.04 -5.28
N ALA A 10 7.79 -39.19 -5.92
CA ALA A 10 7.89 -37.78 -5.58
C ALA A 10 6.56 -37.09 -5.96
N GLY A 11 5.63 -37.05 -5.01
CA GLY A 11 4.47 -36.17 -5.08
C GLY A 11 4.93 -34.74 -4.90
N ALA A 12 5.29 -34.07 -6.00
CA ALA A 12 5.47 -32.63 -6.01
C ALA A 12 4.11 -31.99 -5.72
N THR A 13 3.89 -31.58 -4.47
CA THR A 13 2.83 -30.65 -4.11
C THR A 13 3.04 -29.39 -4.93
N ALA A 14 2.13 -29.11 -5.86
CA ALA A 14 2.10 -27.86 -6.58
C ALA A 14 2.10 -26.72 -5.55
N VAL A 15 3.13 -25.87 -5.58
CA VAL A 15 3.17 -24.67 -4.75
C VAL A 15 2.00 -23.80 -5.20
N ALA A 16 1.09 -23.48 -4.27
CA ALA A 16 -0.04 -22.62 -4.57
C ALA A 16 0.46 -21.28 -5.14
N GLU A 17 -0.25 -20.78 -6.16
CA GLU A 17 0.07 -19.51 -6.79
C GLU A 17 -0.05 -18.37 -5.75
N PRO A 18 0.90 -17.42 -5.69
CA PRO A 18 0.80 -16.28 -4.78
C PRO A 18 -0.47 -15.44 -5.04
N ARG A 19 -1.12 -14.96 -3.98
CA ARG A 19 -2.37 -14.19 -4.05
C ARG A 19 -2.27 -12.96 -4.96
N TRP A 20 -1.16 -12.22 -4.90
CA TRP A 20 -0.93 -11.07 -5.78
C TRP A 20 -0.88 -11.46 -7.27
N LEU A 21 -0.41 -12.66 -7.60
CA LEU A 21 -0.34 -13.12 -8.99
C LEU A 21 -1.74 -13.54 -9.47
N GLN A 22 -2.52 -14.20 -8.61
CA GLN A 22 -3.93 -14.47 -8.85
C GLN A 22 -4.71 -13.18 -9.10
N HIS A 23 -4.57 -12.17 -8.23
CA HIS A 23 -5.18 -10.84 -8.39
C HIS A 23 -4.84 -10.20 -9.73
N LEU A 24 -3.57 -10.24 -10.13
CA LEU A 24 -3.14 -9.69 -11.42
C LEU A 24 -3.73 -10.44 -12.62
N ASN A 25 -3.98 -11.74 -12.48
CA ASN A 25 -4.59 -12.56 -13.53
C ASN A 25 -6.11 -12.36 -13.60
N GLU A 26 -6.79 -12.23 -12.46
CA GLU A 26 -8.23 -12.08 -12.38
C GLU A 26 -8.70 -10.67 -12.76
N ASN A 27 -8.01 -9.64 -12.25
CA ASN A 27 -8.44 -8.24 -12.42
C ASN A 27 -7.84 -7.55 -13.65
N PHE A 28 -6.70 -8.04 -14.16
CA PHE A 28 -5.99 -7.41 -15.27
C PHE A 28 -5.57 -8.40 -16.37
N GLY A 29 -5.95 -9.66 -16.27
CA GLY A 29 -5.69 -10.65 -17.30
C GLY A 29 -6.46 -10.36 -18.59
N THR A 30 -5.85 -10.65 -19.73
CA THR A 30 -6.59 -10.69 -21.00
C THR A 30 -7.49 -11.92 -20.96
N SER A 31 -8.80 -11.74 -20.92
CA SER A 31 -9.74 -12.83 -21.18
C SER A 31 -9.30 -13.53 -22.47
N GLY A 32 -9.08 -14.84 -22.39
CA GLY A 32 -8.49 -15.66 -23.46
C GLY A 32 -9.39 -15.84 -24.68
N ASP A 33 -9.87 -14.76 -25.28
CA ASP A 33 -10.44 -14.78 -26.62
C ASP A 33 -9.28 -14.90 -27.61
N SER A 34 -9.12 -16.12 -28.11
CA SER A 34 -8.11 -16.60 -29.06
C SER A 34 -8.26 -16.02 -30.48
N ASN A 35 -8.77 -14.79 -30.60
CA ASN A 35 -8.80 -14.07 -31.86
C ASN A 35 -7.51 -13.26 -32.04
N SER A 36 -6.85 -13.42 -33.18
CA SER A 36 -5.56 -12.80 -33.54
C SER A 36 -5.57 -11.26 -33.64
N HIS A 37 -6.65 -10.60 -33.19
CA HIS A 37 -6.73 -9.16 -32.96
C HIS A 37 -6.52 -8.77 -31.48
N ALA A 38 -6.33 -9.72 -30.57
CA ALA A 38 -6.27 -9.49 -29.12
C ALA A 38 -5.04 -8.69 -28.63
N GLU A 39 -3.95 -8.60 -29.41
CA GLU A 39 -2.82 -7.73 -29.05
C GLU A 39 -3.17 -6.23 -29.15
N GLU A 40 -4.12 -5.86 -30.01
CA GLU A 40 -4.55 -4.46 -30.19
C GLU A 40 -5.52 -3.96 -29.11
N THR A 41 -6.01 -4.84 -28.21
CA THR A 41 -7.05 -4.50 -27.20
C THR A 41 -6.64 -4.68 -25.74
N LYS A 42 -5.37 -4.94 -25.43
CA LYS A 42 -4.93 -4.96 -24.01
C LYS A 42 -5.20 -3.60 -23.35
N SER A 43 -5.94 -3.61 -22.24
CA SER A 43 -6.12 -2.42 -21.38
C SER A 43 -4.75 -1.93 -20.91
N PHE A 44 -4.65 -0.63 -20.58
CA PHE A 44 -3.39 -0.08 -20.10
C PHE A 44 -2.98 -0.70 -18.76
N GLU A 45 -3.96 -0.94 -17.89
CA GLU A 45 -3.85 -1.69 -16.65
C GLU A 45 -3.25 -3.09 -16.89
N GLY A 46 -3.74 -3.81 -17.91
CA GLY A 46 -3.22 -5.14 -18.27
C GLY A 46 -1.77 -5.13 -18.75
N ILE A 47 -1.31 -4.04 -19.37
CA ILE A 47 0.10 -3.86 -19.76
C ILE A 47 0.97 -3.63 -18.53
N ILE A 48 0.54 -2.76 -17.60
CA ILE A 48 1.24 -2.55 -16.32
C ILE A 48 1.29 -3.86 -15.52
N ALA A 49 0.17 -4.56 -15.39
CA ALA A 49 0.07 -5.85 -14.71
C ALA A 49 1.03 -6.89 -15.30
N ALA A 50 1.14 -6.98 -16.63
CA ALA A 50 2.08 -7.87 -17.29
C ALA A 50 3.54 -7.55 -16.92
N MET A 51 3.91 -6.27 -16.85
CA MET A 51 5.25 -5.86 -16.43
C MET A 51 5.52 -6.16 -14.95
N ILE A 52 4.53 -5.96 -14.06
CA ILE A 52 4.65 -6.32 -12.65
C ILE A 52 4.85 -7.84 -12.49
N LYS A 53 4.10 -8.65 -13.24
CA LYS A 53 4.26 -10.12 -13.25
C LYS A 53 5.64 -10.59 -13.71
N GLU A 54 6.28 -9.84 -14.60
CA GLU A 54 7.64 -10.12 -15.05
C GLU A 54 8.68 -9.66 -14.01
N TYR A 55 8.44 -8.52 -13.36
CA TYR A 55 9.38 -7.90 -12.42
C TYR A 55 9.46 -8.62 -11.06
N LEU A 56 8.33 -8.88 -10.41
CA LEU A 56 8.31 -9.39 -9.02
C LEU A 56 9.04 -10.73 -8.83
N PRO A 57 8.93 -11.73 -9.73
CA PRO A 57 9.70 -12.97 -9.62
C PRO A 57 11.15 -12.84 -10.13
N CYS A 58 11.55 -11.69 -10.68
CA CYS A 58 12.91 -11.50 -11.19
C CYS A 58 13.92 -11.37 -10.04
N ASP A 59 14.97 -12.17 -10.07
CA ASP A 59 16.05 -12.17 -9.07
C ASP A 59 17.32 -11.43 -9.52
N ASP A 60 17.25 -10.75 -10.68
CA ASP A 60 18.35 -9.90 -11.15
C ASP A 60 18.47 -8.66 -10.27
N LEU A 61 19.70 -8.36 -9.82
CA LEU A 61 20.01 -7.20 -9.00
C LEU A 61 19.69 -5.88 -9.72
N ASP A 62 19.78 -5.86 -11.04
CA ASP A 62 19.53 -4.69 -11.88
C ASP A 62 18.08 -4.64 -12.41
N ALA A 63 17.21 -5.57 -11.97
CA ALA A 63 15.83 -5.64 -12.42
C ALA A 63 15.06 -4.35 -12.11
N ALA A 64 15.18 -3.82 -10.90
CA ALA A 64 14.44 -2.62 -10.50
C ALA A 64 14.77 -1.42 -11.40
N GLU A 65 16.04 -1.19 -11.71
CA GLU A 65 16.49 -0.09 -12.58
C GLU A 65 16.00 -0.31 -14.02
N THR A 66 16.08 -1.54 -14.51
CA THR A 66 15.62 -1.92 -15.85
C THR A 66 14.12 -1.71 -16.00
N PHE A 67 13.33 -2.17 -15.03
CA PHE A 67 11.87 -2.01 -15.07
C PHE A 67 11.43 -0.58 -14.83
N ALA A 68 12.12 0.19 -13.99
CA ALA A 68 11.86 1.62 -13.83
C ALA A 68 11.97 2.36 -15.18
N ARG A 69 13.05 2.11 -15.95
CA ARG A 69 13.19 2.66 -17.31
C ARG A 69 12.08 2.20 -18.25
N ARG A 70 11.73 0.91 -18.23
CA ARG A 70 10.64 0.38 -19.06
C ARG A 70 9.29 1.03 -18.73
N PHE A 71 9.00 1.28 -17.45
CA PHE A 71 7.78 2.00 -17.06
C PHE A 71 7.84 3.47 -17.49
N ASP A 72 8.98 4.15 -17.42
CA ASP A 72 9.08 5.52 -17.94
C ASP A 72 8.84 5.57 -19.46
N ASP A 73 9.50 4.69 -20.21
CA ASP A 73 9.36 4.57 -21.67
C ASP A 73 7.92 4.21 -22.10
N LEU A 74 7.19 3.48 -21.25
CA LEU A 74 5.82 3.05 -21.52
C LEU A 74 4.87 4.24 -21.78
N TYR A 75 5.14 5.40 -21.16
CA TYR A 75 4.32 6.58 -21.38
C TYR A 75 4.38 7.04 -22.85
N GLU A 76 5.57 7.25 -23.40
CA GLU A 76 5.72 7.73 -24.78
C GLU A 76 5.43 6.63 -25.81
N ALA A 77 5.85 5.39 -25.54
CA ALA A 77 5.73 4.29 -26.48
C ALA A 77 4.29 3.75 -26.62
N VAL A 78 3.53 3.73 -25.52
CA VAL A 78 2.21 3.07 -25.48
C VAL A 78 1.12 3.99 -24.98
N TYR A 79 1.32 4.66 -23.84
CA TYR A 79 0.23 5.41 -23.22
C TYR A 79 -0.21 6.59 -24.07
N LYS A 80 0.74 7.43 -24.46
CA LYS A 80 0.47 8.68 -25.16
C LYS A 80 -0.15 8.47 -26.54
N PRO A 81 0.29 7.53 -27.39
CA PRO A 81 -0.36 7.30 -28.69
C PRO A 81 -1.79 6.77 -28.57
N ARG A 82 -2.11 6.00 -27.52
CA ARG A 82 -3.38 5.26 -27.40
C ARG A 82 -4.42 5.94 -26.51
N PHE A 83 -3.97 6.65 -25.47
CA PHE A 83 -4.82 7.16 -24.40
C PHE A 83 -4.70 8.68 -24.17
N ASN A 84 -3.82 9.39 -24.88
CA ASN A 84 -3.71 10.85 -24.79
C ASN A 84 -4.90 11.54 -25.49
N GLY A 85 -6.03 11.60 -24.79
CA GLY A 85 -7.29 12.08 -25.31
C GLY A 85 -8.49 11.77 -24.41
N CYS A 86 -8.32 10.93 -23.39
CA CYS A 86 -9.36 10.70 -22.38
C CYS A 86 -9.74 12.01 -21.66
N ASN A 87 -11.04 12.30 -21.60
CA ASN A 87 -11.59 13.54 -21.06
C ASN A 87 -11.31 13.70 -19.55
N GLY A 88 -11.07 14.94 -19.09
CA GLY A 88 -11.02 15.30 -17.68
C GLY A 88 -9.66 15.07 -16.99
N THR A 89 -9.70 14.50 -15.79
CA THR A 89 -8.56 14.35 -14.87
C THR A 89 -7.60 13.20 -15.21
N LYS A 90 -7.96 12.32 -16.15
CA LYS A 90 -7.16 11.16 -16.59
C LYS A 90 -6.37 11.42 -17.88
N LYS A 91 -6.03 12.67 -18.17
CA LYS A 91 -5.30 13.05 -19.40
C LYS A 91 -3.78 13.05 -19.17
N GLY A 92 -3.04 12.57 -20.17
CA GLY A 92 -1.58 12.61 -20.21
C GLY A 92 -0.95 11.90 -19.01
N TRP A 93 0.13 12.48 -18.47
CA TRP A 93 0.85 11.93 -17.32
C TRP A 93 -0.03 11.72 -16.08
N THR A 94 -1.08 12.52 -15.88
CA THR A 94 -2.00 12.32 -14.74
C THR A 94 -2.68 10.96 -14.81
N GLY A 95 -3.28 10.63 -15.97
CA GLY A 95 -3.97 9.36 -16.13
C GLY A 95 -3.00 8.18 -16.10
N TYR A 96 -1.82 8.35 -16.70
CA TYR A 96 -0.75 7.35 -16.66
C TYR A 96 -0.37 6.99 -15.22
N LEU A 97 -0.03 8.00 -14.41
CA LEU A 97 0.42 7.81 -13.03
C LEU A 97 -0.68 7.28 -12.12
N ILE A 98 -1.92 7.76 -12.27
CA ILE A 98 -3.05 7.22 -11.50
C ILE A 98 -3.22 5.73 -11.79
N THR A 99 -3.28 5.33 -13.07
CA THR A 99 -3.42 3.91 -13.41
C THR A 99 -2.22 3.09 -12.91
N PHE A 100 -1.00 3.59 -13.10
CA PHE A 100 0.22 2.94 -12.62
C PHE A 100 0.20 2.69 -11.12
N TYR A 101 -0.05 3.74 -10.31
CA TYR A 101 -0.06 3.62 -8.85
C TYR A 101 -1.22 2.75 -8.36
N GLN A 102 -2.42 2.85 -8.96
CA GLN A 102 -3.56 2.01 -8.57
C GLN A 102 -3.29 0.52 -8.84
N THR A 103 -2.74 0.18 -10.01
CA THR A 103 -2.38 -1.22 -10.31
C THR A 103 -1.26 -1.70 -9.38
N LEU A 104 -0.23 -0.88 -9.14
CA LEU A 104 0.87 -1.26 -8.26
C LEU A 104 0.42 -1.45 -6.81
N PHE A 105 -0.36 -0.51 -6.27
CA PHE A 105 -0.79 -0.53 -4.86
C PHE A 105 -1.80 -1.63 -4.63
N SER A 106 -2.77 -1.85 -5.53
CA SER A 106 -3.67 -3.00 -5.43
C SER A 106 -2.90 -4.31 -5.42
N THR A 107 -1.83 -4.44 -6.21
CA THR A 107 -0.97 -5.64 -6.17
C THR A 107 -0.23 -5.77 -4.84
N ALA A 108 0.27 -4.66 -4.27
CA ALA A 108 1.00 -4.68 -3.01
C ALA A 108 0.10 -5.07 -1.81
N VAL A 109 -1.18 -4.72 -1.83
CA VAL A 109 -2.16 -5.11 -0.80
C VAL A 109 -2.39 -6.63 -0.74
N GLU A 110 -2.23 -7.30 -1.88
CA GLU A 110 -2.35 -8.76 -1.97
C GLU A 110 -1.09 -9.51 -1.48
N MET A 111 0.01 -8.80 -1.27
CA MET A 111 1.25 -9.35 -0.72
C MET A 111 1.16 -9.36 0.80
N GLN A 112 1.49 -10.49 1.44
CA GLN A 112 1.53 -10.57 2.90
C GLN A 112 2.45 -9.49 3.47
N TYR A 113 2.10 -8.95 4.63
CA TYR A 113 2.81 -7.84 5.27
C TYR A 113 4.32 -8.09 5.49
N ASP A 114 4.75 -9.34 5.61
CA ASP A 114 6.13 -9.81 5.78
C ASP A 114 6.72 -10.43 4.51
N ASP A 115 5.99 -10.41 3.39
CA ASP A 115 6.47 -10.91 2.10
C ASP A 115 7.57 -9.98 1.54
N PRO A 116 8.77 -10.51 1.22
CA PRO A 116 9.86 -9.71 0.65
C PRO A 116 9.54 -9.12 -0.74
N THR A 117 8.49 -9.57 -1.42
CA THR A 117 8.03 -8.95 -2.67
C THR A 117 7.51 -7.53 -2.46
N GLN A 118 7.03 -7.16 -1.27
CA GLN A 118 6.73 -5.76 -0.96
C GLN A 118 7.98 -4.89 -1.05
N ASP A 119 9.14 -5.40 -0.60
CA ASP A 119 10.41 -4.66 -0.70
C ASP A 119 10.84 -4.48 -2.16
N LYS A 120 10.52 -5.42 -3.06
CA LYS A 120 10.74 -5.24 -4.51
C LYS A 120 9.89 -4.08 -5.05
N VAL A 121 8.64 -3.92 -4.61
CA VAL A 121 7.82 -2.74 -5.00
C VAL A 121 8.48 -1.44 -4.54
N ILE A 122 9.00 -1.40 -3.31
CA ILE A 122 9.73 -0.24 -2.78
C ILE A 122 11.00 0.05 -3.59
N GLN A 123 11.75 -0.98 -3.98
CA GLN A 123 12.93 -0.84 -4.84
C GLN A 123 12.56 -0.26 -6.20
N LEU A 124 11.51 -0.75 -6.85
CA LEU A 124 11.02 -0.20 -8.12
C LEU A 124 10.69 1.29 -8.02
N LEU A 125 9.92 1.68 -7.00
CA LEU A 125 9.58 3.09 -6.75
C LEU A 125 10.83 3.94 -6.48
N THR A 126 11.84 3.36 -5.83
CA THR A 126 13.12 4.02 -5.55
C THR A 126 13.92 4.25 -6.82
N GLU A 127 13.97 3.27 -7.73
CA GLU A 127 14.66 3.42 -9.02
C GLU A 127 13.94 4.39 -9.96
N LEU A 128 12.60 4.41 -9.95
CA LEU A 128 11.83 5.43 -10.66
C LEU A 128 12.24 6.85 -10.22
N ARG A 129 12.41 7.08 -8.91
CA ARG A 129 12.89 8.36 -8.37
C ARG A 129 14.29 8.79 -8.84
N ARG A 130 15.12 7.84 -9.28
CA ARG A 130 16.49 8.08 -9.77
C ARG A 130 16.55 8.39 -11.26
N LEU A 131 15.45 8.20 -11.99
CA LEU A 131 15.38 8.57 -13.40
C LEU A 131 15.58 10.09 -13.58
N PRO A 132 16.08 10.54 -14.74
CA PRO A 132 16.19 11.96 -15.05
C PRO A 132 14.84 12.67 -14.86
N PRO A 133 14.80 13.82 -14.16
CA PRO A 133 13.54 14.48 -13.89
C PRO A 133 12.98 15.12 -15.17
N HIS A 134 11.74 14.76 -15.51
CA HIS A 134 10.98 15.38 -16.60
C HIS A 134 9.85 16.23 -16.01
N THR A 135 9.79 17.51 -16.40
CA THR A 135 8.73 18.42 -15.93
C THR A 135 7.53 18.35 -16.85
N VAL A 136 6.36 18.03 -16.30
CA VAL A 136 5.11 17.89 -17.04
C VAL A 136 3.95 18.47 -16.25
N LYS A 137 2.86 18.80 -16.94
CA LYS A 137 1.61 19.21 -16.29
C LYS A 137 0.83 17.98 -15.84
N ILE A 138 0.48 17.94 -14.56
CA ILE A 138 -0.44 16.95 -14.00
C ILE A 138 -1.59 17.64 -13.27
N PHE A 139 -2.73 16.97 -13.20
CA PHE A 139 -3.88 17.42 -12.45
C PHE A 139 -3.89 16.78 -11.06
N VAL A 140 -3.91 17.59 -10.01
CA VAL A 140 -3.83 17.12 -8.62
C VAL A 140 -5.18 17.30 -7.93
N GLN A 141 -5.65 16.22 -7.31
CA GLN A 141 -6.71 16.26 -6.31
C GLN A 141 -6.05 16.17 -4.94
N PRO A 142 -6.54 16.88 -3.91
CA PRO A 142 -7.85 17.55 -3.81
C PRO A 142 -7.86 19.03 -4.24
N GLU A 143 -6.76 19.60 -4.72
CA GLU A 143 -6.68 21.04 -5.06
C GLU A 143 -7.42 21.40 -6.37
N PHE A 144 -7.76 20.40 -7.18
CA PHE A 144 -8.42 20.56 -8.48
C PHE A 144 -7.66 21.49 -9.44
N GLU A 145 -6.33 21.45 -9.42
CA GLU A 145 -5.48 22.33 -10.24
C GLU A 145 -4.43 21.58 -11.06
N TRP A 146 -3.96 22.24 -12.12
CA TRP A 146 -2.86 21.76 -12.97
C TRP A 146 -1.52 22.34 -12.49
N VAL A 147 -0.64 21.49 -12.00
CA VAL A 147 0.69 21.89 -11.49
C VAL A 147 1.80 21.39 -12.40
N ASP A 148 2.93 22.10 -12.40
CA ASP A 148 4.18 21.57 -12.94
C ASP A 148 4.74 20.55 -11.96
N SER A 149 4.92 19.31 -12.42
CA SER A 149 5.42 18.20 -11.62
C SER A 149 6.67 17.62 -12.24
N LYS A 150 7.64 17.27 -11.38
CA LYS A 150 8.80 16.47 -11.75
C LYS A 150 8.43 15.00 -11.55
N ILE A 151 8.08 14.33 -12.65
CA ILE A 151 7.63 12.94 -12.61
C ILE A 151 8.70 12.06 -11.95
N TRP A 152 8.20 11.09 -11.18
CA TRP A 152 8.94 10.14 -10.36
C TRP A 152 9.66 10.74 -9.15
N THR A 153 10.32 11.89 -9.26
CA THR A 153 11.10 12.44 -8.14
C THR A 153 10.21 13.02 -7.04
N ARG A 154 9.24 13.87 -7.41
CA ARG A 154 8.36 14.59 -6.47
C ARG A 154 6.98 14.84 -7.09
N ASP A 155 6.42 13.82 -7.72
CA ASP A 155 5.04 13.97 -8.18
C ASP A 155 4.07 13.88 -6.98
N PRO A 156 3.12 14.81 -6.84
CA PRO A 156 2.13 14.82 -5.77
C PRO A 156 1.07 13.71 -5.90
N LEU A 157 1.04 12.97 -7.00
CA LEU A 157 0.06 11.89 -7.19
C LEU A 157 0.42 10.65 -6.38
N LEU A 158 1.71 10.29 -6.26
CA LEU A 158 2.12 9.16 -5.43
C LEU A 158 1.62 9.28 -3.98
N PRO A 159 1.97 10.33 -3.21
CA PRO A 159 1.52 10.43 -1.82
C PRO A 159 0.01 10.60 -1.69
N TRP A 160 -0.64 11.28 -2.65
CA TRP A 160 -2.09 11.35 -2.68
C TRP A 160 -2.71 9.96 -2.85
N GLN A 161 -2.23 9.17 -3.81
CA GLN A 161 -2.71 7.80 -4.02
C GLN A 161 -2.43 6.93 -2.80
N LEU A 162 -1.29 7.07 -2.11
CA LEU A 162 -1.03 6.32 -0.88
C LEU A 162 -2.07 6.59 0.23
N VAL A 163 -2.60 7.81 0.31
CA VAL A 163 -3.64 8.16 1.29
C VAL A 163 -5.03 7.82 0.78
N SER A 164 -5.32 8.07 -0.51
CA SER A 164 -6.65 7.89 -1.08
C SER A 164 -6.96 6.45 -1.51
N PHE A 165 -5.94 5.58 -1.62
CA PHE A 165 -6.11 4.18 -2.02
C PHE A 165 -6.71 3.33 -0.91
N GLU A 166 -6.85 3.86 0.32
CA GLU A 166 -7.35 3.13 1.48
C GLU A 166 -8.49 2.17 1.09
N PRO A 167 -8.24 0.85 1.10
CA PRO A 167 -9.12 -0.11 0.44
C PRO A 167 -10.47 -0.27 1.15
N PHE A 168 -10.62 0.34 2.34
CA PHE A 168 -11.75 0.15 3.23
C PHE A 168 -12.18 1.49 3.83
N PRO A 169 -13.45 1.62 4.25
CA PRO A 169 -13.90 2.82 4.94
C PRO A 169 -13.10 3.04 6.22
N GLU A 170 -12.64 4.27 6.45
CA GLU A 170 -11.95 4.66 7.67
C GLU A 170 -12.89 4.49 8.88
N ILE A 171 -12.64 3.47 9.70
CA ILE A 171 -13.44 3.24 10.91
C ILE A 171 -12.78 3.99 12.05
N ASN A 172 -13.46 5.01 12.57
CA ASN A 172 -12.90 5.80 13.66
C ASN A 172 -13.29 5.36 15.06
N LEU A 173 -12.54 5.85 16.05
CA LEU A 173 -12.78 5.55 17.46
C LEU A 173 -14.21 5.90 17.87
N ASP A 174 -14.74 7.00 17.33
CA ASP A 174 -16.11 7.41 17.59
C ASP A 174 -17.08 6.44 16.88
N THR A 175 -16.79 5.97 15.66
CA THR A 175 -17.51 4.88 14.99
C THR A 175 -17.55 3.61 15.85
N TYR A 176 -16.42 3.20 16.43
CA TYR A 176 -16.36 2.04 17.32
C TYR A 176 -17.17 2.21 18.60
N ASN A 177 -17.22 3.42 19.15
CA ASN A 177 -18.01 3.70 20.35
C ASN A 177 -19.52 3.74 20.07
N GLU A 178 -19.91 4.02 18.83
CA GLU A 178 -21.30 4.06 18.38
C GLU A 178 -21.83 2.66 17.98
N LEU A 179 -20.94 1.72 17.65
CA LEU A 179 -21.27 0.32 17.38
C LEU A 179 -21.75 -0.38 18.65
N THR A 180 -23.06 -0.35 18.87
CA THR A 180 -23.73 -1.04 19.97
C THR A 180 -24.34 -2.37 19.55
N ASP A 181 -24.47 -2.61 18.24
CA ASP A 181 -24.98 -3.85 17.65
C ASP A 181 -23.82 -4.80 17.25
N PRO A 182 -23.75 -6.01 17.82
CA PRO A 182 -22.77 -7.03 17.44
C PRO A 182 -22.81 -7.47 15.96
N GLU A 183 -23.97 -7.40 15.29
CA GLU A 183 -24.14 -7.76 13.88
C GLU A 183 -23.56 -6.68 12.95
N GLU A 184 -23.90 -5.40 13.17
CA GLU A 184 -23.29 -4.27 12.44
C GLU A 184 -21.77 -4.24 12.63
N ALA A 185 -21.33 -4.51 13.85
CA ALA A 185 -19.92 -4.68 14.12
C ALA A 185 -19.36 -5.81 13.24
N ALA A 186 -19.94 -7.02 13.28
CA ALA A 186 -19.46 -8.17 12.50
C ALA A 186 -19.38 -7.92 10.98
N GLU A 187 -20.38 -7.29 10.37
CA GLU A 187 -20.35 -6.93 8.93
C GLU A 187 -19.19 -5.99 8.60
N LEU A 188 -18.89 -5.03 9.48
CA LEU A 188 -17.76 -4.12 9.34
C LEU A 188 -16.40 -4.84 9.36
N TYR A 189 -16.31 -5.99 10.05
CA TYR A 189 -15.08 -6.80 10.16
C TYR A 189 -14.99 -7.95 9.16
N ASP A 190 -16.05 -8.23 8.39
CA ASP A 190 -16.03 -9.25 7.32
C ASP A 190 -15.22 -8.76 6.09
N HIS A 191 -14.77 -7.51 6.13
CA HIS A 191 -13.76 -6.97 5.23
C HIS A 191 -12.38 -7.59 5.53
N ASP A 192 -11.63 -7.88 4.47
CA ASP A 192 -10.45 -8.75 4.49
C ASP A 192 -9.33 -8.19 5.40
N ALA A 193 -9.36 -8.54 6.69
CA ALA A 193 -8.42 -8.08 7.73
C ALA A 193 -6.94 -8.25 7.33
N THR A 194 -6.67 -9.22 6.47
CA THR A 194 -5.35 -9.47 5.88
C THR A 194 -4.93 -8.35 4.94
N GLU A 195 -5.79 -7.96 3.99
CA GLU A 195 -5.51 -6.86 3.05
C GLU A 195 -5.28 -5.54 3.81
N TRP A 196 -6.06 -5.29 4.86
CA TRP A 196 -5.87 -4.12 5.73
C TRP A 196 -4.45 -4.08 6.33
N VAL A 197 -4.01 -5.18 6.95
CA VAL A 197 -2.65 -5.27 7.54
C VAL A 197 -1.57 -5.15 6.45
N ASN A 198 -1.77 -5.79 5.31
CA ASN A 198 -0.83 -5.76 4.18
C ASN A 198 -0.67 -4.34 3.61
N PHE A 199 -1.77 -3.62 3.42
CA PHE A 199 -1.79 -2.24 2.95
C PHE A 199 -1.01 -1.33 3.90
N TYR A 200 -1.27 -1.41 5.20
CA TYR A 200 -0.60 -0.54 6.17
C TYR A 200 0.87 -0.86 6.35
N ALA A 201 1.28 -2.13 6.22
CA ALA A 201 2.69 -2.49 6.16
C ALA A 201 3.36 -1.90 4.90
N PHE A 202 2.71 -1.98 3.73
CA PHE A 202 3.20 -1.37 2.49
C PHE A 202 3.29 0.16 2.60
N GLN A 203 2.26 0.83 3.12
CA GLN A 203 2.24 2.28 3.30
C GLN A 203 3.32 2.72 4.31
N ALA A 204 3.57 1.95 5.37
CA ALA A 204 4.65 2.21 6.31
C ALA A 204 6.03 2.10 5.66
N ARG A 205 6.27 1.08 4.83
CA ARG A 205 7.50 0.99 4.02
C ARG A 205 7.65 2.19 3.09
N CYS A 206 6.56 2.63 2.45
CA CYS A 206 6.57 3.82 1.62
C CYS A 206 6.98 5.07 2.41
N THR A 207 6.43 5.23 3.61
CA THR A 207 6.74 6.34 4.53
C THR A 207 8.19 6.30 4.98
N ALA A 208 8.69 5.13 5.36
CA ALA A 208 10.09 4.92 5.77
C ALA A 208 11.08 5.28 4.65
N ALA A 209 10.73 4.98 3.39
CA ALA A 209 11.51 5.35 2.22
C ALA A 209 11.29 6.81 1.75
N GLY A 210 10.50 7.60 2.49
CA GLY A 210 10.26 9.02 2.21
C GLY A 210 9.39 9.26 0.98
N PHE A 211 8.54 8.30 0.59
CA PHE A 211 7.68 8.46 -0.59
C PHE A 211 6.62 9.55 -0.43
N ASP A 212 6.23 9.81 0.80
CA ASP A 212 5.29 10.84 1.22
C ASP A 212 5.95 12.11 1.79
N GLU A 213 7.28 12.20 1.70
CA GLU A 213 8.13 13.41 1.71
C GLU A 213 7.41 14.76 1.67
N GLY A 214 7.04 15.38 2.80
CA GLY A 214 6.52 16.74 2.83
C GLY A 214 5.08 16.89 2.30
N PHE A 215 4.39 15.79 2.02
CA PHE A 215 2.97 15.80 1.70
C PHE A 215 2.15 16.31 2.90
N LYS A 216 1.15 17.16 2.66
CA LYS A 216 0.43 17.83 3.75
C LYS A 216 -0.56 16.95 4.50
N HIS A 217 -1.04 15.87 3.87
CA HIS A 217 -1.98 14.92 4.46
C HIS A 217 -1.30 13.60 4.86
N ARG A 218 0.04 13.56 4.82
CA ARG A 218 0.76 12.42 5.39
C ARG A 218 0.49 12.39 6.89
N PHE A 219 0.17 11.22 7.41
CA PHE A 219 -0.26 10.94 8.78
C PHE A 219 -1.70 11.27 9.17
N ASP A 220 -2.53 11.83 8.30
CA ASP A 220 -3.94 12.11 8.65
C ASP A 220 -4.66 10.79 8.99
N THR A 221 -4.63 9.81 8.09
CA THR A 221 -5.21 8.47 8.31
C THR A 221 -4.35 7.63 9.27
N THR A 222 -3.01 7.66 9.13
CA THR A 222 -2.07 6.89 9.96
C THR A 222 -2.24 7.15 11.46
N GLY A 223 -2.36 8.42 11.85
CA GLY A 223 -2.55 8.80 13.25
C GLY A 223 -3.81 8.18 13.84
N HIS A 224 -4.85 8.08 13.01
CA HIS A 224 -6.11 7.46 13.36
C HIS A 224 -5.97 5.93 13.55
N ILE A 225 -5.39 5.20 12.60
CA ILE A 225 -5.19 3.73 12.70
C ILE A 225 -4.36 3.33 13.91
N ILE A 226 -3.21 4.00 14.13
CA ILE A 226 -2.34 3.67 15.26
C ILE A 226 -3.07 3.94 16.59
N SER A 227 -3.90 4.98 16.63
CA SER A 227 -4.69 5.29 17.82
C SER A 227 -5.73 4.23 18.12
N VAL A 228 -6.50 3.79 17.11
CA VAL A 228 -7.47 2.70 17.27
C VAL A 228 -6.77 1.44 17.77
N GLY A 229 -5.71 1.01 17.09
CA GLY A 229 -5.03 -0.25 17.41
C GLY A 229 -4.36 -0.28 18.77
N LEU A 230 -3.95 0.87 19.32
CA LEU A 230 -3.18 0.94 20.57
C LEU A 230 -3.95 1.58 21.73
N GLN A 231 -5.21 1.96 21.54
CA GLN A 231 -6.02 2.52 22.62
C GLN A 231 -6.42 1.43 23.64
N PRO A 232 -6.26 1.68 24.95
CA PRO A 232 -6.74 0.75 25.97
C PRO A 232 -8.25 0.88 26.20
N GLY A 233 -8.86 -0.19 26.74
CA GLY A 233 -10.20 -0.12 27.35
C GLY A 233 -11.36 -0.29 26.39
N PHE A 234 -11.17 -1.00 25.28
CA PHE A 234 -12.28 -1.38 24.41
C PHE A 234 -13.20 -2.41 25.11
N PRO A 235 -14.51 -2.40 24.82
CA PRO A 235 -15.40 -3.45 25.28
C PRO A 235 -14.91 -4.84 24.84
N ALA A 236 -15.05 -5.85 25.71
CA ALA A 236 -14.53 -7.21 25.46
C ALA A 236 -15.09 -7.90 24.20
N HIS A 237 -16.24 -7.46 23.68
CA HIS A 237 -16.83 -7.99 22.44
C HIS A 237 -16.25 -7.33 21.17
N ILE A 238 -15.51 -6.22 21.33
CA ILE A 238 -14.81 -5.49 20.26
C ILE A 238 -13.33 -5.90 20.22
N GLU A 239 -12.70 -6.17 21.37
CA GLU A 239 -11.25 -6.46 21.46
C GLU A 239 -10.73 -7.51 20.45
N PRO A 240 -11.33 -8.70 20.30
CA PRO A 240 -10.84 -9.69 19.32
C PRO A 240 -10.92 -9.23 17.87
N LYS A 241 -11.76 -8.23 17.59
CA LYS A 241 -11.99 -7.70 16.25
C LYS A 241 -11.01 -6.56 15.92
N LEU A 242 -10.24 -6.08 16.90
CA LEU A 242 -9.19 -5.07 16.73
C LEU A 242 -7.82 -5.66 16.44
N ASP A 243 -7.66 -6.99 16.39
CA ASP A 243 -6.36 -7.64 16.18
C ASP A 243 -5.68 -7.16 14.89
N CYS A 244 -6.44 -6.94 13.81
CA CYS A 244 -5.89 -6.39 12.57
C CYS A 244 -5.44 -4.93 12.70
N HIS A 245 -6.11 -4.12 13.53
CA HIS A 245 -5.72 -2.74 13.81
C HIS A 245 -4.48 -2.70 14.70
N VAL A 246 -4.42 -3.56 15.72
CA VAL A 246 -3.23 -3.74 16.55
C VAL A 246 -2.04 -4.13 15.69
N MET A 247 -2.23 -5.10 14.78
CA MET A 247 -1.18 -5.57 13.88
C MET A 247 -0.75 -4.48 12.90
N ALA A 248 -1.69 -3.80 12.23
CA ALA A 248 -1.39 -2.68 11.34
C ALA A 248 -0.62 -1.55 12.05
N ALA A 249 -1.04 -1.19 13.27
CA ALA A 249 -0.36 -0.20 14.10
C ALA A 249 1.06 -0.64 14.47
N ALA A 250 1.25 -1.91 14.82
CA ALA A 250 2.56 -2.48 15.11
C ALA A 250 3.47 -2.44 13.87
N GLN A 251 2.99 -2.87 12.70
CA GLN A 251 3.75 -2.79 11.44
C GLN A 251 4.16 -1.35 11.14
N TYR A 252 3.26 -0.39 11.30
CA TYR A 252 3.56 1.02 11.03
C TYR A 252 4.66 1.58 11.94
N ILE A 253 4.59 1.27 13.24
CA ILE A 253 5.61 1.71 14.20
C ILE A 253 6.94 1.01 13.94
N LEU A 254 6.94 -0.29 13.61
CA LEU A 254 8.17 -1.04 13.36
C LEU A 254 8.88 -0.58 12.08
N LEU A 255 8.12 -0.30 11.01
CA LEU A 255 8.66 0.02 9.70
C LEU A 255 8.94 1.51 9.52
N ALA A 256 8.05 2.39 10.01
CA ALA A 256 8.14 3.84 9.80
C ALA A 256 8.37 4.65 11.10
N GLY A 257 8.61 3.97 12.23
CA GLY A 257 8.67 4.61 13.55
C GLY A 257 9.74 5.70 13.68
N GLU A 258 10.87 5.57 12.98
CA GLU A 258 11.91 6.62 12.98
C GLU A 258 11.41 7.92 12.35
N VAL A 259 10.67 7.83 11.24
CA VAL A 259 10.08 8.99 10.55
C VAL A 259 8.98 9.61 11.41
N ILE A 260 8.12 8.78 12.01
CA ILE A 260 7.07 9.23 12.93
C ILE A 260 7.68 9.92 14.16
N ASP A 261 8.70 9.36 14.78
CA ASP A 261 9.37 10.00 15.91
C ASP A 261 10.01 11.34 15.51
N ALA A 262 10.65 11.38 14.34
CA ALA A 262 11.32 12.59 13.86
C ALA A 262 10.36 13.74 13.54
N GLU A 263 9.34 13.50 12.72
CA GLU A 263 8.44 14.54 12.24
C GLU A 263 7.30 14.80 13.20
N CYS A 264 6.80 13.72 13.76
CA CYS A 264 5.55 13.77 14.46
C CYS A 264 5.88 14.03 15.97
N VAL A 265 6.79 13.27 16.59
CA VAL A 265 7.08 13.42 18.03
C VAL A 265 8.03 14.58 18.33
N LYS A 266 9.13 14.71 17.59
CA LYS A 266 10.17 15.72 17.85
C LYS A 266 9.82 17.09 17.29
N GLN A 267 9.35 17.17 16.04
CA GLN A 267 9.03 18.46 15.42
C GLN A 267 7.66 19.02 15.85
N GLN A 268 6.77 18.15 16.35
CA GLN A 268 5.37 18.46 16.69
C GLN A 268 4.57 18.90 15.47
N LEU A 269 3.57 18.11 15.06
CA LEU A 269 2.73 18.45 13.92
C LEU A 269 2.00 19.80 14.15
N PRO A 270 1.72 20.57 13.09
CA PRO A 270 1.06 21.88 13.22
C PRO A 270 -0.43 21.79 13.60
N PRO A 271 -0.97 22.72 14.43
CA PRO A 271 -2.35 22.74 14.99
C PRO A 271 -3.54 22.47 14.05
N HIS A 272 -3.38 22.68 12.75
CA HIS A 272 -4.41 22.45 11.72
C HIS A 272 -4.41 21.02 11.14
N ARG A 273 -3.53 20.14 11.63
CA ARG A 273 -3.51 18.70 11.31
C ARG A 273 -4.02 17.82 12.46
N HIS A 274 -4.70 18.41 13.44
CA HIS A 274 -5.06 17.75 14.71
C HIS A 274 -6.54 17.41 14.83
N HIS A 275 -7.33 17.59 13.76
CA HIS A 275 -8.78 17.63 13.88
C HIS A 275 -9.39 16.30 14.32
N ASP A 276 -8.72 15.17 14.02
CA ASP A 276 -9.25 13.84 14.35
C ASP A 276 -8.40 13.12 15.43
N TRP A 277 -7.26 13.69 15.79
CA TRP A 277 -6.30 13.03 16.68
C TRP A 277 -6.16 13.72 18.05
N LYS A 278 -7.07 13.38 18.97
CA LYS A 278 -7.08 13.90 20.35
C LYS A 278 -5.75 13.68 21.11
N GLY A 279 -4.98 12.66 20.74
CA GLY A 279 -3.68 12.34 21.37
C GLY A 279 -2.55 13.30 20.97
N TRP A 280 -2.61 13.88 19.79
CA TRP A 280 -1.54 14.72 19.25
C TRP A 280 -1.91 16.18 19.14
N ALA A 281 -3.20 16.47 19.13
CA ALA A 281 -3.73 17.77 19.53
C ALA A 281 -2.97 18.30 20.75
N ASN A 282 -2.50 19.56 20.65
CA ASN A 282 -1.87 20.30 21.75
C ASN A 282 -0.46 19.84 22.18
N GLY A 283 0.32 19.25 21.28
CA GLY A 283 1.76 19.01 21.53
C GLY A 283 2.06 17.78 22.40
N ASN A 284 1.12 16.84 22.48
CA ASN A 284 1.21 15.64 23.34
C ASN A 284 1.89 14.43 22.66
N GLY A 285 2.50 14.60 21.49
CA GLY A 285 3.15 13.52 20.74
C GLY A 285 4.09 12.63 21.58
N PRO A 286 4.98 13.17 22.43
CA PRO A 286 5.87 12.38 23.28
C PRO A 286 5.13 11.51 24.30
N LEU A 287 4.01 11.99 24.84
CA LEU A 287 3.19 11.22 25.77
C LEU A 287 2.53 10.05 25.05
N VAL A 288 1.96 10.29 23.87
CA VAL A 288 1.32 9.27 23.05
C VAL A 288 2.34 8.23 22.59
N TRP A 289 3.50 8.66 22.10
CA TRP A 289 4.58 7.76 21.71
C TRP A 289 5.00 6.84 22.86
N LYS A 290 5.10 7.37 24.08
CA LYS A 290 5.37 6.58 25.29
C LYS A 290 4.24 5.59 25.59
N GLN A 291 2.98 5.99 25.45
CA GLN A 291 1.83 5.11 25.67
C GLN A 291 1.82 3.96 24.66
N TRP A 292 2.06 4.24 23.39
CA TRP A 292 2.18 3.23 22.34
C TRP A 292 3.32 2.25 22.62
N GLY A 293 4.50 2.75 22.98
CA GLY A 293 5.63 1.90 23.36
C GLY A 293 5.37 1.05 24.62
N ASN A 294 4.54 1.52 25.55
CA ASN A 294 4.08 0.68 26.67
C ASN A 294 3.12 -0.40 26.18
N ARG A 295 2.13 -0.04 25.36
CA ARG A 295 1.11 -0.96 24.86
C ARG A 295 1.71 -2.08 24.01
N LEU A 296 2.63 -1.77 23.11
CA LEU A 296 3.32 -2.78 22.31
C LEU A 296 4.13 -3.75 23.17
N ARG A 297 4.75 -3.28 24.27
CA ARG A 297 5.45 -4.16 25.21
C ARG A 297 4.49 -5.07 25.98
N GLU A 298 3.32 -4.58 26.36
CA GLU A 298 2.27 -5.40 26.98
C GLU A 298 1.81 -6.52 26.03
N ILE A 299 1.55 -6.18 24.76
CA ILE A 299 1.15 -7.15 23.73
C ILE A 299 2.25 -8.19 23.51
N ALA A 300 3.51 -7.76 23.35
CA ALA A 300 4.64 -8.68 23.18
C ALA A 300 4.80 -9.64 24.37
N ALA A 301 4.71 -9.14 25.60
CA ALA A 301 4.81 -9.98 26.80
C ALA A 301 3.65 -10.98 26.91
N ALA A 302 2.45 -10.63 26.46
CA ALA A 302 1.32 -11.54 26.44
C ALA A 302 1.51 -12.68 25.43
N LEU A 303 2.11 -12.40 24.27
CA LEU A 303 2.45 -13.40 23.26
C LEU A 303 3.55 -14.36 23.70
N GLU A 304 4.54 -13.89 24.48
CA GLU A 304 5.62 -14.74 25.02
C GLU A 304 5.17 -15.66 26.18
N GLY A 305 4.09 -15.30 26.87
CA GLY A 305 3.60 -16.01 28.06
C GLY A 305 2.53 -17.06 27.81
N GLY A 306 2.00 -17.16 26.58
CA GLY A 306 0.97 -18.13 26.16
C GLY A 306 1.58 -19.31 25.40
#